data_AF-A0A914WW99-F1
#
_entry.id   AF-A0A914WW99-F1
#
_cell.length_a   1.000
_cell.length_b   1.000
_cell.length_c   1.000
_cell.angle_alpha   90.00
_cell.angle_beta   90.00
_cell.angle_gamma   90.00
#
_symmetry.space_group_name_H-M   'P 1'
#
loop_
_entity.id
_entity.type
_entity.pdbx_description
1 polymer ?
#
loop_
_entity_poly.entity_id
_entity_poly.type
_entity_poly.pdbx_seq_one_letter_code
_entity_poly.pdbx_strand_id
1 'polypeptide(L)'
;MGDMEALDAEMTEEEQQDDDSTLKSSPVLSGARSYDPDTDPELAEMLLSAVDVAANILRDGREIQKISVIRTLPDLLDGHGQECLDKVFPLVQEVLHVESTNLDMHCEGAVSFRNILANRVLCTAVPSIADEILKGILVNLNRQKDNLSAAAWLETLVDVVDHIPVDAVRYEVLPVVLSQADASQRVQRRVIASKLLEKLCSVLAPADVKADLAPCAQMLCQDSNANVRSAIGQRLPTIAKSLQSATDSVALILPCLIELCKDEDAGVREAILNTVGACMPYFDKESLQEIIVPLLRKCSEQSYRIGDETLTAVAKNLGSWCYNLRDVLSPADRAWFLSMYTRLAGVDDSQQQPANRARQGP
;
A
#
# COMPACT_ATOMS: atom_id res chain seq x y z
N MET A 1 -48.34 -57.58 43.12
CA MET A 1 -49.26 -56.45 42.95
C MET A 1 -49.00 -55.88 41.58
N GLY A 2 -49.66 -56.24 40.50
CA GLY A 2 -50.88 -57.02 40.22
C GLY A 2 -51.21 -56.58 38.78
N ASP A 3 -50.98 -57.46 37.82
CA ASP A 3 -51.99 -58.06 36.92
C ASP A 3 -52.54 -57.02 35.91
N MET A 4 -52.18 -57.02 34.62
CA MET A 4 -52.33 -58.04 33.56
C MET A 4 -53.80 -58.37 33.25
N GLU A 5 -54.26 -57.87 32.10
CA GLU A 5 -55.34 -58.40 31.22
C GLU A 5 -55.30 -57.48 29.97
N ALA A 6 -54.69 -57.81 28.83
CA ALA A 6 -54.94 -58.89 27.86
C ALA A 6 -56.39 -58.96 27.38
N LEU A 7 -56.62 -58.73 26.08
CA LEU A 7 -57.16 -59.74 25.17
C LEU A 7 -57.33 -59.22 23.73
N ASP A 8 -56.81 -60.02 22.81
CA ASP A 8 -56.91 -59.97 21.36
C ASP A 8 -58.34 -60.10 20.83
N ALA A 9 -58.58 -59.64 19.59
CA ALA A 9 -59.40 -60.35 18.61
C ALA A 9 -59.19 -59.78 17.18
N GLU A 10 -58.74 -60.65 16.28
CA GLU A 10 -58.85 -60.54 14.82
C GLU A 10 -60.31 -60.69 14.33
N MET A 11 -60.51 -60.52 13.01
CA MET A 11 -61.71 -60.70 12.16
C MET A 11 -62.42 -59.36 11.82
N THR A 12 -62.75 -59.02 10.57
CA THR A 12 -62.98 -59.79 9.33
C THR A 12 -63.05 -58.83 8.13
N GLU A 13 -62.65 -59.30 6.95
CA GLU A 13 -63.03 -58.72 5.65
C GLU A 13 -64.53 -58.92 5.41
N GLU A 14 -65.24 -57.87 4.97
CA GLU A 14 -66.44 -58.02 4.13
C GLU A 14 -66.48 -56.90 3.08
N GLU A 15 -66.47 -57.32 1.83
CA GLU A 15 -66.77 -56.54 0.63
C GLU A 15 -68.25 -56.12 0.63
N GLN A 16 -68.54 -54.90 0.18
CA GLN A 16 -69.77 -54.61 -0.55
C GLN A 16 -69.61 -53.38 -1.45
N GLN A 17 -69.61 -53.66 -2.76
CA GLN A 17 -69.99 -52.75 -3.83
C GLN A 17 -71.39 -52.18 -3.55
N ASP A 18 -71.58 -50.86 -3.72
CA ASP A 18 -72.29 -50.37 -4.92
C ASP A 18 -72.42 -48.84 -4.96
N ASP A 19 -72.34 -48.40 -6.20
CA ASP A 19 -73.01 -47.28 -6.86
C ASP A 19 -72.40 -45.87 -6.95
N ASP A 20 -72.31 -45.51 -8.22
CA ASP A 20 -71.79 -44.33 -8.87
C ASP A 20 -72.78 -43.15 -8.75
N SER A 21 -72.29 -41.99 -8.28
CA SER A 21 -72.82 -40.73 -8.82
C SER A 21 -71.79 -39.59 -8.69
N THR A 22 -71.03 -39.40 -9.76
CA THR A 22 -70.66 -38.09 -10.35
C THR A 22 -70.28 -36.93 -9.41
N LEU A 23 -68.97 -36.77 -9.16
CA LEU A 23 -68.36 -35.47 -8.89
C LEU A 23 -67.22 -35.21 -9.87
N LYS A 24 -67.49 -34.31 -10.81
CA LYS A 24 -66.62 -33.87 -11.91
C LYS A 24 -65.27 -33.40 -11.38
N SER A 25 -64.20 -34.02 -11.85
CA SER A 25 -62.83 -33.53 -11.73
C SER A 25 -62.67 -32.21 -12.49
N SER A 26 -62.39 -31.12 -11.78
CA SER A 26 -61.92 -29.87 -12.37
C SER A 26 -60.55 -30.10 -13.05
N PRO A 27 -60.31 -29.57 -14.25
CA PRO A 27 -58.99 -29.68 -14.89
C PRO A 27 -58.05 -28.69 -14.21
N VAL A 28 -57.11 -29.21 -13.42
CA VAL A 28 -55.95 -28.44 -12.98
C VAL A 28 -55.04 -28.25 -14.19
N LEU A 29 -54.99 -27.01 -14.67
CA LEU A 29 -54.02 -26.38 -15.58
C LEU A 29 -52.79 -27.24 -15.94
N SER A 30 -52.89 -28.02 -17.02
CA SER A 30 -51.75 -28.52 -17.78
C SER A 30 -51.18 -27.41 -18.66
N GLY A 31 -50.54 -26.41 -18.03
CA GLY A 31 -50.14 -25.18 -18.69
C GLY A 31 -48.75 -24.69 -18.30
N ALA A 32 -47.81 -25.59 -18.00
CA ALA A 32 -46.39 -25.22 -17.98
C ALA A 32 -45.91 -25.15 -19.44
N ARG A 33 -46.18 -24.03 -20.12
CA ARG A 33 -45.41 -23.66 -21.30
C ARG A 33 -43.97 -23.51 -20.83
N SER A 34 -43.08 -24.38 -21.30
CA SER A 34 -41.65 -24.17 -21.19
C SER A 34 -41.34 -22.79 -21.72
N TYR A 35 -40.75 -21.94 -20.88
CA TYR A 35 -40.31 -20.60 -21.29
C TYR A 35 -39.34 -20.76 -22.46
N ASP A 36 -39.68 -20.13 -23.58
CA ASP A 36 -38.85 -20.08 -24.78
C ASP A 36 -38.28 -18.65 -24.88
N PRO A 37 -36.98 -18.45 -24.57
CA PRO A 37 -36.36 -17.13 -24.58
C PRO A 37 -36.43 -16.41 -25.93
N ASP A 38 -36.68 -17.12 -27.03
CA ASP A 38 -36.84 -16.51 -28.36
C ASP A 38 -38.23 -15.84 -28.55
N THR A 39 -39.19 -16.08 -27.66
CA THR A 39 -40.57 -15.56 -27.80
C THR A 39 -40.86 -14.28 -27.01
N ASP A 40 -40.03 -13.91 -26.02
CA ASP A 40 -40.19 -12.68 -25.23
C ASP A 40 -38.83 -12.13 -24.75
N PRO A 41 -38.18 -11.26 -25.56
CA PRO A 41 -36.87 -10.68 -25.24
C PRO A 41 -36.87 -9.77 -24.00
N GLU A 42 -37.97 -9.07 -23.72
CA GLU A 42 -38.07 -8.18 -22.55
C GLU A 42 -38.13 -9.00 -21.26
N LEU A 43 -38.90 -10.09 -21.25
CA LEU A 43 -38.92 -11.00 -20.10
C LEU A 43 -37.58 -11.73 -19.91
N ALA A 44 -36.88 -12.04 -21.00
CA ALA A 44 -35.54 -12.62 -20.95
C ALA A 44 -34.53 -11.69 -20.26
N GLU A 45 -34.57 -10.40 -20.58
CA GLU A 45 -33.70 -9.38 -19.99
C GLU A 45 -33.97 -9.19 -18.49
N MET A 46 -35.24 -9.28 -18.06
CA MET A 46 -35.63 -9.19 -16.65
C MET A 46 -35.20 -10.37 -15.78
N LEU A 47 -34.90 -11.52 -16.39
CA LEU A 47 -34.50 -12.75 -15.69
C LEU A 47 -32.98 -12.94 -15.61
N LEU A 48 -32.20 -12.00 -16.16
CA LEU A 48 -30.74 -12.07 -16.13
C LEU A 48 -30.21 -12.02 -14.69
N SER A 49 -29.19 -12.84 -14.41
CA SER A 49 -28.47 -12.76 -13.14
C SER A 49 -27.70 -11.44 -13.04
N ALA A 50 -27.35 -11.01 -11.82
CA ALA A 50 -26.52 -9.81 -11.64
C ALA A 50 -25.16 -9.92 -12.36
N VAL A 51 -24.62 -11.14 -12.47
CA VAL A 51 -23.39 -11.45 -13.22
C VAL A 51 -23.59 -11.23 -14.71
N ASP A 52 -24.71 -11.70 -15.29
CA ASP A 52 -24.99 -11.53 -16.71
C ASP A 52 -25.31 -10.08 -17.06
N VAL A 53 -26.03 -9.36 -16.19
CA VAL A 53 -26.25 -7.90 -16.33
C VAL A 53 -24.93 -7.15 -16.33
N ALA A 54 -24.04 -7.44 -15.37
CA ALA A 54 -22.71 -6.83 -15.31
C ALA A 54 -21.89 -7.13 -16.58
N ALA A 55 -21.91 -8.37 -17.06
CA ALA A 55 -21.22 -8.77 -18.28
C ALA A 55 -21.75 -8.04 -19.52
N ASN A 56 -23.07 -7.88 -19.66
CA ASN A 56 -23.67 -7.14 -20.77
C ASN A 56 -23.31 -5.65 -20.72
N ILE A 57 -23.32 -5.04 -19.54
CA ILE A 57 -22.88 -3.64 -19.37
C ILE A 57 -21.40 -3.46 -19.75
N LEU A 58 -20.53 -4.40 -19.40
CA LEU A 58 -19.11 -4.32 -19.76
C LEU A 58 -18.86 -4.43 -21.27
N ARG A 59 -19.70 -5.19 -21.99
CA ARG A 59 -19.62 -5.31 -23.46
C ARG A 59 -20.15 -4.04 -24.15
N ASP A 60 -21.39 -3.67 -23.87
CA ASP A 60 -22.15 -2.73 -24.71
C ASP A 60 -22.54 -1.43 -23.98
N GLY A 61 -22.30 -1.35 -22.67
CA GLY A 61 -22.68 -0.20 -21.86
C GLY A 61 -21.87 1.06 -22.14
N ARG A 62 -22.39 2.21 -21.69
CA ARG A 62 -21.64 3.48 -21.73
C ARG A 62 -20.57 3.51 -20.64
N GLU A 63 -19.59 4.39 -20.80
CA GLU A 63 -18.47 4.59 -19.86
C GLU A 63 -18.90 4.62 -18.39
N ILE A 64 -19.89 5.44 -18.02
CA ILE A 64 -20.36 5.57 -16.64
C ILE A 64 -20.91 4.23 -16.10
N GLN A 65 -21.57 3.44 -16.95
CA GLN A 65 -22.11 2.14 -16.57
C GLN A 65 -20.98 1.13 -16.39
N LYS A 66 -19.98 1.12 -17.28
CA LYS A 66 -18.78 0.28 -17.15
C LYS A 66 -18.01 0.61 -15.86
N ILE A 67 -17.78 1.89 -15.57
CA ILE A 67 -17.17 2.34 -14.31
C ILE A 67 -18.00 1.86 -13.11
N SER A 68 -19.34 1.94 -13.18
CA SER A 68 -20.20 1.45 -12.11
C SER A 68 -20.02 -0.03 -11.85
N VAL A 69 -19.89 -0.86 -12.89
CA VAL A 69 -19.63 -2.30 -12.74
C VAL A 69 -18.26 -2.55 -12.13
N ILE A 70 -17.22 -1.83 -12.57
CA ILE A 70 -15.87 -1.93 -12.00
C ILE A 70 -15.91 -1.62 -10.50
N ARG A 71 -16.59 -0.54 -10.10
CA ARG A 71 -16.75 -0.11 -8.70
C ARG A 71 -17.40 -1.18 -7.83
N THR A 72 -18.46 -1.81 -8.33
CA THR A 72 -19.23 -2.82 -7.59
C THR A 72 -18.67 -4.24 -7.76
N LEU A 73 -17.54 -4.40 -8.45
CA LEU A 73 -16.90 -5.69 -8.64
C LEU A 73 -16.62 -6.42 -7.30
N PRO A 74 -16.18 -5.76 -6.21
CA PRO A 74 -15.99 -6.44 -4.93
C PRO A 74 -17.30 -7.04 -4.39
N ASP A 75 -18.41 -6.32 -4.49
CA ASP A 75 -19.73 -6.78 -4.03
C ASP A 75 -20.26 -7.93 -4.91
N LEU A 76 -20.03 -7.85 -6.22
CA LEU A 76 -20.38 -8.93 -7.15
C LEU A 76 -19.59 -10.21 -6.85
N LEU A 77 -18.31 -10.09 -6.53
CA LEU A 77 -17.46 -11.23 -6.15
C LEU A 77 -17.89 -11.80 -4.79
N ASP A 78 -18.30 -10.98 -3.83
CA ASP A 78 -18.82 -11.43 -2.54
C ASP A 78 -20.14 -12.18 -2.69
N GLY A 79 -21.04 -11.71 -3.57
CA GLY A 79 -22.35 -12.32 -3.79
C GLY A 79 -22.34 -13.56 -4.71
N HIS A 80 -21.44 -13.61 -5.69
CA HIS A 80 -21.47 -14.62 -6.77
C HIS A 80 -20.17 -15.43 -6.92
N GLY A 81 -19.15 -15.13 -6.12
CA GLY A 81 -17.92 -15.93 -6.00
C GLY A 81 -17.24 -16.23 -7.33
N GLN A 82 -16.96 -17.51 -7.56
CA GLN A 82 -16.22 -18.00 -8.73
C GLN A 82 -16.91 -17.66 -10.06
N GLU A 83 -18.25 -17.63 -10.11
CA GLU A 83 -18.95 -17.31 -11.35
C GLU A 83 -18.66 -15.87 -11.81
N CYS A 84 -18.63 -14.93 -10.87
CA CYS A 84 -18.24 -13.55 -11.17
C CYS A 84 -16.77 -13.45 -11.59
N LEU A 85 -15.88 -14.18 -10.91
CA LEU A 85 -14.47 -14.23 -11.26
C LEU A 85 -14.24 -14.78 -12.68
N ASP A 86 -14.99 -15.79 -13.10
CA ASP A 86 -14.82 -16.42 -14.41
C ASP A 86 -15.45 -15.60 -15.54
N LYS A 87 -16.63 -14.98 -15.30
CA LYS A 87 -17.40 -14.30 -16.36
C LYS A 87 -17.16 -12.79 -16.44
N VAL A 88 -17.00 -12.11 -15.30
CA VAL A 88 -16.99 -10.63 -15.22
C VAL A 88 -15.58 -10.10 -15.17
N PHE A 89 -14.68 -10.71 -14.38
CA PHE A 89 -13.31 -10.20 -14.25
C PHE A 89 -12.53 -10.14 -15.58
N PRO A 90 -12.62 -11.13 -16.50
CA PRO A 90 -11.97 -11.02 -17.81
C PRO A 90 -12.50 -9.85 -18.63
N LEU A 91 -13.80 -9.56 -18.55
CA LEU A 91 -14.41 -8.42 -19.24
C LEU A 91 -13.96 -7.09 -18.63
N VAL A 92 -13.78 -7.01 -17.31
CA VAL A 92 -13.17 -5.84 -16.66
C VAL A 92 -11.75 -5.62 -17.16
N GLN A 93 -10.93 -6.69 -17.27
CA GLN A 93 -9.58 -6.60 -17.82
C GLN A 93 -9.56 -6.17 -19.29
N GLU A 94 -10.54 -6.63 -20.09
CA GLU A 94 -10.70 -6.23 -21.49
C GLU A 94 -11.09 -4.74 -21.59
N VAL A 95 -12.05 -4.27 -20.79
CA VAL A 95 -12.45 -2.86 -20.75
C VAL A 95 -11.25 -1.98 -20.38
N LEU A 96 -10.50 -2.32 -19.33
CA LEU A 96 -9.29 -1.58 -18.93
C LEU A 96 -8.19 -1.63 -20.01
N HIS A 97 -8.16 -2.68 -20.84
CA HIS A 97 -7.23 -2.76 -21.96
C HIS A 97 -7.61 -1.81 -23.09
N VAL A 98 -8.88 -1.84 -23.50
CA VAL A 98 -9.41 -1.03 -24.60
C VAL A 98 -9.38 0.44 -24.23
N GLU A 99 -9.82 0.77 -23.02
CA GLU A 99 -9.95 2.13 -22.49
C GLU A 99 -8.64 2.63 -21.85
N SER A 100 -7.50 2.30 -22.48
CA SER A 100 -6.17 2.51 -21.91
C SER A 100 -5.84 3.97 -21.55
N THR A 101 -6.51 4.95 -22.14
CA THR A 101 -6.32 6.37 -21.87
C THR A 101 -7.35 6.96 -20.90
N ASN A 102 -8.36 6.18 -20.51
CA ASN A 102 -9.42 6.63 -19.61
C ASN A 102 -8.93 6.60 -18.15
N LEU A 103 -8.57 7.77 -17.63
CA LEU A 103 -8.04 7.89 -16.27
C LEU A 103 -9.07 7.46 -15.21
N ASP A 104 -10.34 7.82 -15.37
CA ASP A 104 -11.39 7.51 -14.39
C ASP A 104 -11.64 6.01 -14.28
N MET A 105 -11.67 5.28 -15.41
CA MET A 105 -11.78 3.82 -15.41
C MET A 105 -10.59 3.15 -14.71
N HIS A 106 -9.36 3.60 -14.99
CA HIS A 106 -8.18 3.02 -14.35
C HIS A 106 -8.10 3.34 -12.86
N CYS A 107 -8.47 4.55 -12.45
CA CYS A 107 -8.56 4.92 -11.04
C CYS A 107 -9.60 4.05 -10.30
N GLU A 108 -10.77 3.85 -10.90
CA GLU A 108 -11.81 2.99 -10.32
C GLU A 108 -11.37 1.52 -10.27
N GLY A 109 -10.70 1.02 -11.32
CA GLY A 109 -10.13 -0.32 -11.36
C GLY A 109 -9.09 -0.54 -10.27
N ALA A 110 -8.16 0.40 -10.11
CA ALA A 110 -7.15 0.39 -9.05
C ALA A 110 -7.77 0.34 -7.65
N VAL A 111 -8.77 1.19 -7.38
CA VAL A 111 -9.52 1.21 -6.13
C VAL A 111 -10.23 -0.11 -5.87
N SER A 112 -10.91 -0.65 -6.87
CA SER A 112 -11.69 -1.89 -6.75
C SER A 112 -10.79 -3.09 -6.49
N PHE A 113 -9.66 -3.19 -7.20
CA PHE A 113 -8.70 -4.29 -7.03
C PHE A 113 -8.01 -4.23 -5.66
N ARG A 114 -7.67 -3.03 -5.19
CA ARG A 114 -7.19 -2.83 -3.82
C ARG A 114 -8.20 -3.35 -2.80
N ASN A 115 -9.46 -2.96 -2.95
CA ASN A 115 -10.51 -3.34 -2.00
C ASN A 115 -10.72 -4.86 -1.96
N ILE A 116 -10.60 -5.55 -3.11
CA ILE A 116 -10.69 -7.01 -3.18
C ILE A 116 -9.52 -7.65 -2.40
N LEU A 117 -8.27 -7.26 -2.68
CA LEU A 117 -7.10 -7.82 -1.99
C LEU A 117 -7.04 -7.50 -0.49
N ALA A 118 -7.55 -6.34 -0.08
CA ALA A 118 -7.65 -5.98 1.33
C ALA A 118 -8.73 -6.81 2.08
N ASN A 119 -9.73 -7.35 1.38
CA ASN A 119 -10.80 -8.15 1.97
C ASN A 119 -10.38 -9.62 2.13
N ARG A 120 -9.79 -9.93 3.29
CA ARG A 120 -9.35 -11.30 3.62
C ARG A 120 -10.47 -12.34 3.60
N VAL A 121 -11.70 -11.96 3.94
CA VAL A 121 -12.85 -12.87 3.94
C VAL A 121 -13.15 -13.28 2.51
N LEU A 122 -13.25 -12.30 1.60
CA LEU A 122 -13.46 -12.54 0.18
C LEU A 122 -12.32 -13.36 -0.43
N CYS A 123 -11.07 -13.01 -0.13
CA CYS A 123 -9.90 -13.76 -0.62
C CYS A 123 -9.84 -15.21 -0.12
N THR A 124 -10.46 -15.51 1.01
CA THR A 124 -10.57 -16.89 1.52
C THR A 124 -11.76 -17.62 0.90
N ALA A 125 -12.85 -16.91 0.63
CA ALA A 125 -14.09 -17.48 0.11
C ALA A 125 -14.01 -17.83 -1.38
N VAL A 126 -13.28 -17.04 -2.18
CA VAL A 126 -13.16 -17.24 -3.64
C VAL A 126 -11.77 -17.76 -3.99
N PRO A 127 -11.65 -19.00 -4.51
CA PRO A 127 -10.36 -19.57 -4.87
C PRO A 127 -9.60 -18.72 -5.90
N SER A 128 -8.28 -18.61 -5.73
CA SER A 128 -7.36 -17.93 -6.67
C SER A 128 -7.63 -16.44 -6.95
N ILE A 129 -8.63 -15.84 -6.30
CA ILE A 129 -8.97 -14.42 -6.52
C ILE A 129 -7.78 -13.51 -6.22
N ALA A 130 -7.01 -13.78 -5.16
CA ALA A 130 -5.86 -12.95 -4.82
C ALA A 130 -4.80 -12.97 -5.94
N ASP A 131 -4.53 -14.14 -6.52
CA ASP A 131 -3.56 -14.31 -7.60
C ASP A 131 -4.05 -13.62 -8.89
N GLU A 132 -5.33 -13.78 -9.24
CA GLU A 132 -5.90 -13.15 -10.44
C GLU A 132 -5.99 -11.62 -10.32
N ILE A 133 -6.34 -11.09 -9.14
CA ILE A 133 -6.33 -9.64 -8.92
C ILE A 133 -4.90 -9.09 -8.95
N LEU A 134 -3.93 -9.75 -8.30
CA LEU A 134 -2.52 -9.32 -8.33
C LEU A 134 -1.99 -9.30 -9.77
N LYS A 135 -2.21 -10.38 -10.52
CA LYS A 135 -1.88 -10.47 -11.94
C LYS A 135 -2.55 -9.36 -12.75
N GLY A 136 -3.81 -9.06 -12.46
CA GLY A 136 -4.54 -7.94 -13.02
C GLY A 136 -3.86 -6.59 -12.77
N ILE A 137 -3.39 -6.33 -11.54
CA ILE A 137 -2.64 -5.11 -11.19
C ILE A 137 -1.35 -5.03 -12.02
N LEU A 138 -0.56 -6.11 -12.05
CA LEU A 138 0.74 -6.14 -12.73
C LEU A 138 0.60 -5.97 -14.25
N VAL A 139 -0.41 -6.61 -14.86
CA VAL A 139 -0.73 -6.44 -16.29
C VAL A 139 -1.10 -5.00 -16.60
N ASN A 140 -1.98 -4.39 -15.80
CA ASN A 140 -2.38 -3.00 -16.01
C ASN A 140 -1.20 -2.05 -15.81
N LEU A 141 -0.37 -2.27 -14.79
CA LEU A 141 0.82 -1.45 -14.57
C LEU A 141 1.77 -1.45 -15.78
N ASN A 142 2.02 -2.63 -16.37
CA ASN A 142 2.84 -2.76 -17.56
C ASN A 142 2.22 -2.05 -18.78
N ARG A 143 0.91 -2.20 -18.99
CA ARG A 143 0.17 -1.55 -20.09
C ARG A 143 0.14 -0.03 -19.96
N GLN A 144 0.08 0.48 -18.73
CA GLN A 144 -0.05 1.90 -18.44
C GLN A 144 1.30 2.64 -18.32
N LYS A 145 2.41 2.04 -18.79
CA LYS A 145 3.77 2.63 -18.67
C LYS A 145 3.92 4.05 -19.25
N ASP A 146 3.07 4.42 -20.20
CA ASP A 146 3.11 5.73 -20.85
C ASP A 146 2.03 6.69 -20.33
N ASN A 147 1.10 6.20 -19.49
CA ASN A 147 -0.07 6.92 -19.02
C ASN A 147 0.06 7.36 -17.55
N LEU A 148 -0.75 8.35 -17.15
CA LEU A 148 -0.81 8.86 -15.77
C LEU A 148 -1.40 7.81 -14.80
N SER A 149 -2.30 6.95 -15.30
CA SER A 149 -2.97 5.87 -14.58
C SER A 149 -2.00 4.85 -13.95
N ALA A 150 -0.78 4.70 -14.45
CA ALA A 150 0.21 3.83 -13.81
C ALA A 150 0.53 4.25 -12.39
N ALA A 151 0.45 5.54 -12.04
CA ALA A 151 0.62 5.97 -10.66
C ALA A 151 -0.46 5.36 -9.74
N ALA A 152 -1.71 5.28 -10.21
CA ALA A 152 -2.79 4.65 -9.45
C ALA A 152 -2.55 3.15 -9.21
N TRP A 153 -2.04 2.44 -10.22
CA TRP A 153 -1.66 1.03 -10.10
C TRP A 153 -0.45 0.81 -9.19
N LEU A 154 0.54 1.69 -9.20
CA LEU A 154 1.69 1.62 -8.28
C LEU A 154 1.29 1.90 -6.83
N GLU A 155 0.46 2.92 -6.58
CA GLU A 155 -0.06 3.20 -5.23
C GLU A 155 -0.95 2.04 -4.76
N THR A 156 -1.67 1.37 -5.66
CA THR A 156 -2.39 0.13 -5.32
C THR A 156 -1.44 -0.96 -4.82
N LEU A 157 -0.28 -1.16 -5.45
CA LEU A 157 0.74 -2.09 -4.94
C LEU A 157 1.24 -1.70 -3.55
N VAL A 158 1.43 -0.39 -3.27
CA VAL A 158 1.82 0.10 -1.93
C VAL A 158 0.80 -0.33 -0.88
N ASP A 159 -0.49 -0.27 -1.21
CA ASP A 159 -1.58 -0.57 -0.29
C ASP A 159 -1.78 -2.08 -0.07
N VAL A 160 -1.41 -2.93 -1.04
CA VAL A 160 -1.73 -4.38 -1.01
C VAL A 160 -0.54 -5.31 -0.75
N VAL A 161 0.70 -4.82 -0.71
CA VAL A 161 1.89 -5.66 -0.49
C VAL A 161 1.77 -6.52 0.79
N ASP A 162 1.21 -5.97 1.87
CA ASP A 162 1.04 -6.67 3.14
C ASP A 162 -0.13 -7.70 3.13
N HIS A 163 -0.85 -7.81 2.00
CA HIS A 163 -2.01 -8.69 1.80
C HIS A 163 -1.76 -9.86 0.85
N ILE A 164 -0.60 -9.92 0.19
CA ILE A 164 -0.25 -10.97 -0.77
C ILE A 164 0.86 -11.89 -0.23
N PRO A 165 0.98 -13.14 -0.72
CA PRO A 165 2.01 -14.07 -0.26
C PRO A 165 3.44 -13.54 -0.49
N VAL A 166 4.35 -13.83 0.45
CA VAL A 166 5.76 -13.40 0.39
C VAL A 166 6.45 -13.84 -0.91
N ASP A 167 6.11 -15.03 -1.44
CA ASP A 167 6.67 -15.52 -2.69
C ASP A 167 6.24 -14.67 -3.89
N ALA A 168 4.96 -14.26 -3.95
CA ALA A 168 4.48 -13.33 -4.98
C ALA A 168 5.17 -11.96 -4.85
N VAL A 169 5.39 -11.50 -3.62
CA VAL A 169 6.17 -10.27 -3.36
C VAL A 169 7.59 -10.40 -3.91
N ARG A 170 8.27 -11.52 -3.63
CA ARG A 170 9.66 -11.75 -4.05
C ARG A 170 9.79 -11.92 -5.57
N TYR A 171 8.93 -12.71 -6.20
CA TYR A 171 9.12 -13.12 -7.58
C TYR A 171 8.38 -12.26 -8.60
N GLU A 172 7.31 -11.57 -8.19
CA GLU A 172 6.48 -10.78 -9.11
C GLU A 172 6.54 -9.28 -8.81
N VAL A 173 6.48 -8.87 -7.54
CA VAL A 173 6.43 -7.43 -7.17
C VAL A 173 7.82 -6.81 -7.11
N LEU A 174 8.80 -7.47 -6.49
CA LEU A 174 10.16 -6.94 -6.35
C LEU A 174 10.79 -6.54 -7.70
N PRO A 175 10.76 -7.36 -8.78
CA PRO A 175 11.30 -6.96 -10.07
C PRO A 175 10.64 -5.70 -10.65
N VAL A 176 9.34 -5.54 -10.44
CA VAL A 176 8.58 -4.36 -10.87
C VAL A 176 9.03 -3.12 -10.11
N VAL A 177 9.20 -3.21 -8.78
CA VAL A 177 9.67 -2.10 -7.95
C VAL A 177 11.07 -1.65 -8.35
N LEU A 178 11.99 -2.60 -8.56
CA LEU A 178 13.35 -2.30 -9.02
C LEU A 178 13.34 -1.62 -10.40
N SER A 179 12.49 -2.09 -11.32
CA SER A 179 12.30 -1.45 -12.62
C SER A 179 11.73 -0.03 -12.51
N GLN A 180 10.83 0.24 -11.56
CA GLN A 180 10.27 1.57 -11.35
C GLN A 180 11.25 2.56 -10.72
N ALA A 181 12.28 2.07 -10.03
CA ALA A 181 13.33 2.89 -9.44
C ALA A 181 14.41 3.33 -10.45
N ASP A 182 14.44 2.73 -11.64
CA ASP A 182 15.43 3.04 -12.67
C ASP A 182 15.37 4.52 -13.11
N ALA A 183 16.54 5.12 -13.36
CA ALA A 183 16.67 6.54 -13.70
C ALA A 183 15.92 6.95 -14.98
N SER A 184 15.64 6.02 -15.90
CA SER A 184 14.84 6.25 -17.11
C SER A 184 13.35 6.47 -16.84
N GLN A 185 12.86 6.04 -15.66
CA GLN A 185 11.46 6.20 -15.30
C GLN A 185 11.11 7.65 -14.97
N ARG A 186 9.82 7.99 -15.02
CA ARG A 186 9.37 9.32 -14.58
C ARG A 186 9.63 9.52 -13.08
N VAL A 187 9.96 10.74 -12.67
CA VAL A 187 10.23 11.12 -11.27
C VAL A 187 9.16 10.59 -10.31
N GLN A 188 7.88 10.76 -10.65
CA GLN A 188 6.76 10.28 -9.82
C GLN A 188 6.82 8.77 -9.54
N ARG A 189 7.25 7.97 -10.52
CA ARG A 189 7.37 6.50 -10.37
C ARG A 189 8.50 6.12 -9.44
N ARG A 190 9.64 6.80 -9.53
CA ARG A 190 10.78 6.59 -8.63
C ARG A 190 10.46 7.00 -7.19
N VAL A 191 9.68 8.08 -7.02
CA VAL A 191 9.13 8.46 -5.70
C VAL A 191 8.22 7.36 -5.15
N ILE A 192 7.31 6.80 -5.93
CA ILE A 192 6.45 5.69 -5.48
C ILE A 192 7.29 4.42 -5.22
N ALA A 193 8.31 4.15 -6.04
CA ALA A 193 9.25 3.05 -5.83
C ALA A 193 9.93 3.15 -4.47
N SER A 194 10.30 4.35 -4.01
CA SER A 194 10.83 4.54 -2.65
C SER A 194 9.85 4.14 -1.54
N LYS A 195 8.54 4.39 -1.72
CA LYS A 195 7.50 3.92 -0.79
C LYS A 195 7.36 2.39 -0.85
N LEU A 196 7.41 1.81 -2.05
CA LEU A 196 7.37 0.36 -2.24
C LEU A 196 8.58 -0.31 -1.59
N LEU A 197 9.79 0.24 -1.71
CA LEU A 197 10.98 -0.28 -1.03
C LEU A 197 10.77 -0.41 0.49
N GLU A 198 10.14 0.59 1.12
CA GLU A 198 9.79 0.53 2.55
C GLU A 198 8.80 -0.60 2.84
N LYS A 199 7.75 -0.74 2.03
CA LYS A 199 6.77 -1.82 2.16
C LYS A 199 7.39 -3.21 1.96
N LEU A 200 8.31 -3.34 1.01
CA LEU A 200 9.02 -4.60 0.81
C LEU A 200 9.92 -4.97 2.01
N CYS A 201 10.46 -3.97 2.72
CA CYS A 201 11.25 -4.19 3.93
C CYS A 201 10.45 -4.79 5.10
N SER A 202 9.11 -4.67 5.13
CA SER A 202 8.27 -5.33 6.15
C SER A 202 7.93 -6.79 5.83
N VAL A 203 8.16 -7.24 4.60
CA VAL A 203 7.73 -8.55 4.11
C VAL A 203 8.92 -9.46 3.77
N LEU A 204 9.98 -8.90 3.18
CA LEU A 204 11.14 -9.66 2.71
C LEU A 204 12.15 -9.95 3.83
N ALA A 205 12.94 -11.01 3.65
CA ALA A 205 13.95 -11.39 4.62
C ALA A 205 15.17 -10.45 4.53
N PRO A 206 15.97 -10.33 5.61
CA PRO A 206 17.15 -9.46 5.60
C PRO A 206 18.14 -9.72 4.45
N ALA A 207 18.22 -10.98 3.99
CA ALA A 207 19.05 -11.36 2.85
C ALA A 207 18.59 -10.69 1.53
N ASP A 208 17.28 -10.64 1.26
CA ASP A 208 16.74 -9.96 0.08
C ASP A 208 16.85 -8.43 0.24
N VAL A 209 16.64 -7.91 1.45
CA VAL A 209 16.81 -6.47 1.75
C VAL A 209 18.25 -6.03 1.43
N LYS A 210 19.24 -6.84 1.85
CA LYS A 210 20.66 -6.60 1.59
C LYS A 210 21.01 -6.73 0.10
N ALA A 211 20.46 -7.75 -0.58
CA ALA A 211 20.80 -8.04 -1.97
C ALA A 211 20.18 -7.05 -2.96
N ASP A 212 18.93 -6.64 -2.73
CA ASP A 212 18.14 -5.92 -3.74
C ASP A 212 17.69 -4.53 -3.27
N LEU A 213 17.13 -4.41 -2.05
CA LEU A 213 16.49 -3.17 -1.62
C LEU A 213 17.49 -2.09 -1.21
N ALA A 214 18.54 -2.46 -0.46
CA ALA A 214 19.55 -1.51 -0.01
C ALA A 214 20.38 -0.93 -1.18
N PRO A 215 20.84 -1.73 -2.17
CA PRO A 215 21.48 -1.18 -3.37
C PRO A 215 20.55 -0.26 -4.17
N CYS A 216 19.26 -0.62 -4.29
CA CYS A 216 18.27 0.24 -4.94
C CYS A 216 18.10 1.58 -4.21
N ALA A 217 18.06 1.56 -2.87
CA ALA A 217 17.99 2.76 -2.06
C ALA A 217 19.24 3.65 -2.22
N GLN A 218 20.44 3.05 -2.28
CA GLN A 218 21.68 3.77 -2.56
C GLN A 218 21.61 4.50 -3.91
N MET A 219 21.14 3.83 -4.96
CA MET A 219 20.94 4.44 -6.27
C MET A 219 19.96 5.62 -6.21
N LEU A 220 18.83 5.48 -5.53
CA LEU A 220 17.84 6.55 -5.38
C LEU A 220 18.36 7.73 -4.54
N CYS A 221 19.31 7.51 -3.63
CA CYS A 221 19.95 8.60 -2.87
C CYS A 221 20.81 9.49 -3.78
N GLN A 222 21.24 8.98 -4.94
CA GLN A 222 22.03 9.69 -5.95
C GLN A 222 21.18 10.18 -7.13
N ASP A 223 19.87 10.13 -7.00
CA ASP A 223 18.95 10.50 -8.07
C ASP A 223 19.12 11.98 -8.47
N SER A 224 19.00 12.28 -9.75
CA SER A 224 19.13 13.66 -10.27
C SER A 224 18.04 14.60 -9.76
N ASN A 225 16.91 14.07 -9.29
CA ASN A 225 15.79 14.84 -8.80
C ASN A 225 15.73 14.85 -7.26
N ALA A 226 15.76 16.05 -6.67
CA ALA A 226 15.70 16.26 -5.22
C ALA A 226 14.47 15.60 -4.56
N ASN A 227 13.30 15.55 -5.23
CA ASN A 227 12.12 14.91 -4.64
C ASN A 227 12.31 13.40 -4.45
N VAL A 228 13.05 12.74 -5.34
CA VAL A 228 13.37 11.30 -5.21
C VAL A 228 14.33 11.08 -4.06
N ARG A 229 15.39 11.89 -3.98
CA ARG A 229 16.38 11.85 -2.89
C ARG A 229 15.74 12.09 -1.52
N SER A 230 14.87 13.10 -1.42
CA SER A 230 14.06 13.38 -0.22
C SER A 230 13.15 12.21 0.13
N ALA A 231 12.49 11.60 -0.86
CA ALA A 231 11.57 10.50 -0.64
C ALA A 231 12.30 9.26 -0.11
N ILE A 232 13.43 8.85 -0.71
CA ILE A 232 14.18 7.68 -0.23
C ILE A 232 14.89 7.96 1.12
N GLY A 233 15.38 9.19 1.35
CA GLY A 233 15.99 9.60 2.61
C GLY A 233 15.07 9.42 3.81
N GLN A 234 13.75 9.55 3.60
CA GLN A 234 12.74 9.30 4.63
C GLN A 234 12.54 7.80 4.95
N ARG A 235 12.97 6.90 4.07
CA ARG A 235 12.78 5.43 4.18
C ARG A 235 14.03 4.69 4.68
N LEU A 236 15.19 5.35 4.69
CA LEU A 236 16.45 4.77 5.18
C LEU A 236 16.35 4.15 6.59
N PRO A 237 15.61 4.70 7.58
CA PRO A 237 15.48 4.05 8.88
C PRO A 237 14.83 2.66 8.81
N THR A 238 13.81 2.49 7.97
CA THR A 238 13.13 1.21 7.80
C THR A 238 14.04 0.20 7.12
N ILE A 239 14.82 0.63 6.13
CA ILE A 239 15.80 -0.24 5.46
C ILE A 239 16.90 -0.67 6.43
N ALA A 240 17.47 0.27 7.19
CA ALA A 240 18.49 -0.02 8.21
C ALA A 240 17.98 -1.00 9.27
N LYS A 241 16.72 -0.85 9.70
CA LYS A 241 16.06 -1.78 10.61
C LYS A 241 15.97 -3.19 10.01
N SER A 242 15.53 -3.29 8.76
CA SER A 242 15.25 -4.58 8.12
C SER A 242 16.51 -5.36 7.72
N LEU A 243 17.68 -4.71 7.66
CA LEU A 243 18.97 -5.40 7.48
C LEU A 243 19.34 -6.27 8.69
N GLN A 244 18.84 -5.95 9.90
CA GLN A 244 19.10 -6.71 11.14
C GLN A 244 20.60 -6.98 11.43
N SER A 245 21.48 -6.11 10.92
CA SER A 245 22.93 -6.28 10.96
C SER A 245 23.58 -4.90 11.03
N ALA A 246 24.23 -4.59 12.15
CA ALA A 246 24.88 -3.28 12.32
C ALA A 246 25.98 -3.06 11.28
N THR A 247 26.74 -4.11 10.96
CA THR A 247 27.77 -4.07 9.93
C THR A 247 27.19 -3.76 8.56
N ASP A 248 26.08 -4.40 8.17
CA ASP A 248 25.44 -4.15 6.87
C ASP A 248 24.76 -2.77 6.84
N SER A 249 24.11 -2.36 7.94
CA SER A 249 23.51 -1.03 8.07
C SER A 249 24.57 0.08 7.95
N VAL A 250 25.72 -0.09 8.58
CA VAL A 250 26.84 0.85 8.43
C VAL A 250 27.41 0.82 7.02
N ALA A 251 27.65 -0.36 6.45
CA ALA A 251 28.22 -0.47 5.11
C ALA A 251 27.30 0.12 4.02
N LEU A 252 25.98 -0.06 4.14
CA LEU A 252 25.02 0.24 3.09
C LEU A 252 24.27 1.56 3.29
N ILE A 253 23.91 1.91 4.54
CA ILE A 253 23.03 3.05 4.83
C ILE A 253 23.81 4.29 5.28
N LEU A 254 24.87 4.13 6.06
CA LEU A 254 25.65 5.27 6.57
C LEU A 254 26.20 6.17 5.44
N PRO A 255 26.73 5.65 4.31
CA PRO A 255 27.15 6.48 3.19
C PRO A 255 26.02 7.36 2.64
N CYS A 256 24.80 6.83 2.54
CA CYS A 256 23.63 7.59 2.09
C CYS A 256 23.30 8.75 3.04
N LEU A 257 23.38 8.53 4.35
CA LEU A 257 23.15 9.59 5.34
C LEU A 257 24.18 10.72 5.20
N ILE A 258 25.45 10.37 4.99
CA ILE A 258 26.52 11.34 4.81
C ILE A 258 26.30 12.17 3.53
N GLU A 259 25.91 11.51 2.44
CA GLU A 259 25.66 12.13 1.15
C GLU A 259 24.47 13.09 1.22
N LEU A 260 23.30 12.62 1.69
CA LEU A 260 22.09 13.43 1.78
C LEU A 260 22.21 14.59 2.78
N CYS A 261 22.98 14.45 3.87
CA CYS A 261 23.25 15.55 4.79
C CYS A 261 24.10 16.67 4.16
N LYS A 262 24.79 16.38 3.06
CA LYS A 262 25.62 17.32 2.28
C LYS A 262 24.96 17.72 0.96
N ASP A 263 23.70 17.34 0.76
CA ASP A 263 22.97 17.62 -0.48
C ASP A 263 22.92 19.12 -0.77
N GLU A 264 22.93 19.48 -2.05
CA GLU A 264 22.81 20.87 -2.50
C GLU A 264 21.40 21.43 -2.22
N ASP A 265 20.37 20.58 -2.29
CA ASP A 265 18.98 20.94 -2.06
C ASP A 265 18.66 20.97 -0.56
N ALA A 266 18.12 22.10 -0.10
CA ALA A 266 17.80 22.32 1.31
C ALA A 266 16.66 21.41 1.80
N GLY A 267 15.70 21.07 0.94
CA GLY A 267 14.61 20.14 1.25
C GLY A 267 15.12 18.70 1.43
N VAL A 268 16.11 18.27 0.66
CA VAL A 268 16.78 16.97 0.87
C VAL A 268 17.52 16.94 2.21
N ARG A 269 18.29 17.99 2.50
CA ARG A 269 18.96 18.12 3.81
C ARG A 269 17.95 18.14 4.97
N GLU A 270 16.82 18.83 4.81
CA GLU A 270 15.75 18.86 5.81
C GLU A 270 15.15 17.47 6.03
N ALA A 271 14.86 16.74 4.95
CA ALA A 271 14.30 15.40 5.01
C ALA A 271 15.22 14.44 5.77
N ILE A 272 16.52 14.43 5.48
CA ILE A 272 17.46 13.53 6.15
C ILE A 272 17.72 13.92 7.60
N LEU A 273 17.75 15.20 7.95
CA LEU A 273 17.92 15.65 9.33
C LEU A 273 16.70 15.24 10.19
N ASN A 274 15.51 15.16 9.60
CA ASN A 274 14.34 14.63 10.27
C ASN A 274 14.38 13.10 10.49
N THR A 275 15.22 12.35 9.76
CA THR A 275 15.20 10.88 9.83
C THR A 275 16.48 10.25 10.38
N VAL A 276 17.62 10.94 10.32
CA VAL A 276 18.95 10.42 10.73
C VAL A 276 18.95 9.82 12.15
N GLY A 277 18.21 10.43 13.08
CA GLY A 277 18.08 9.94 14.46
C GLY A 277 17.49 8.53 14.55
N ALA A 278 16.57 8.18 13.64
CA ALA A 278 15.93 6.87 13.60
C ALA A 278 16.82 5.78 13.00
N CYS A 279 17.90 6.14 12.29
CA CYS A 279 18.90 5.16 11.81
C CYS A 279 19.91 4.77 12.89
N MET A 280 20.20 5.67 13.84
CA MET A 280 21.27 5.50 14.83
C MET A 280 21.21 4.19 15.64
N PRO A 281 20.03 3.67 16.06
CA PRO A 281 19.96 2.41 16.81
C PRO A 281 20.48 1.19 16.05
N TYR A 282 20.65 1.29 14.72
CA TYR A 282 21.10 0.20 13.87
C TYR A 282 22.58 0.30 13.49
N PHE A 283 23.32 1.27 14.05
CA PHE A 283 24.76 1.43 13.82
C PHE A 283 25.56 1.02 15.06
N ASP A 284 26.81 0.63 14.83
CA ASP A 284 27.75 0.40 15.92
C ASP A 284 28.20 1.72 16.58
N LYS A 285 28.73 1.61 17.80
CA LYS A 285 29.12 2.78 18.60
C LYS A 285 30.26 3.59 17.99
N GLU A 286 31.20 2.93 17.30
CA GLU A 286 32.36 3.56 16.68
C GLU A 286 31.88 4.47 15.52
N SER A 287 31.03 3.94 14.64
CA SER A 287 30.37 4.70 13.57
C SER A 287 29.56 5.89 14.11
N LEU A 288 28.82 5.69 15.21
CA LEU A 288 28.07 6.80 15.84
C LEU A 288 29.00 7.90 16.35
N GLN A 289 30.09 7.53 17.01
CA GLN A 289 31.03 8.45 17.63
C GLN A 289 31.90 9.18 16.59
N GLU A 290 32.47 8.46 15.63
CA GLU A 290 33.48 8.98 14.72
C GLU A 290 32.87 9.67 13.49
N ILE A 291 31.64 9.31 13.11
CA ILE A 291 31.01 9.78 11.86
C ILE A 291 29.76 10.60 12.16
N ILE A 292 28.77 10.02 12.86
CA ILE A 292 27.46 10.68 13.05
C ILE A 292 27.57 11.92 13.93
N VAL A 293 28.29 11.86 15.05
CA VAL A 293 28.47 13.02 15.95
C VAL A 293 29.09 14.21 15.19
N PRO A 294 30.25 14.10 14.52
CA PRO A 294 30.81 15.20 13.73
C PRO A 294 29.89 15.67 12.60
N LEU A 295 29.18 14.75 11.93
CA LEU A 295 28.24 15.09 10.85
C LEU A 295 27.13 16.00 11.35
N LEU A 296 26.45 15.63 12.44
CA LEU A 296 25.35 16.42 12.99
C LEU A 296 25.80 17.77 13.51
N ARG A 297 27.00 17.85 14.09
CA ARG A 297 27.60 19.14 14.49
C ARG A 297 27.78 20.06 13.29
N LYS A 298 28.35 19.53 12.20
CA LYS A 298 28.55 20.27 10.96
C LYS A 298 27.23 20.72 10.35
N CYS A 299 26.25 19.82 10.24
CA CYS A 299 24.92 20.14 9.70
C CYS A 299 24.25 21.23 10.54
N SER A 300 24.27 21.11 11.87
CA SER A 300 23.66 22.10 12.76
C SER A 300 24.31 23.49 12.64
N GLU A 301 25.65 23.58 12.57
CA GLU A 301 26.32 24.88 12.34
C GLU A 301 25.98 25.46 10.96
N GLN A 302 25.90 24.61 9.94
CA GLN A 302 25.52 25.03 8.59
C GLN A 302 24.09 25.56 8.58
N SER A 303 23.13 24.82 9.14
CA SER A 303 21.73 25.22 9.26
C SER A 303 21.57 26.52 10.03
N TYR A 304 22.30 26.69 11.14
CA TYR A 304 22.28 27.92 11.94
C TYR A 304 22.83 29.12 11.17
N ARG A 305 23.91 28.92 10.41
CA ARG A 305 24.52 29.99 9.60
C ARG A 305 23.65 30.41 8.42
N ILE A 306 23.05 29.45 7.72
CA ILE A 306 22.24 29.70 6.52
C ILE A 306 20.86 30.22 6.91
N GLY A 307 20.25 29.67 7.95
CA GLY A 307 18.90 30.03 8.39
C GLY A 307 17.78 29.55 7.45
N ASP A 308 18.03 28.46 6.71
CA ASP A 308 17.03 27.82 5.83
C ASP A 308 16.14 26.83 6.61
N GLU A 309 15.25 26.10 5.91
CA GLU A 309 14.34 25.11 6.48
C GLU A 309 15.03 24.04 7.34
N THR A 310 16.31 23.76 7.10
CA THR A 310 17.08 22.76 7.85
C THR A 310 17.29 23.16 9.32
N LEU A 311 17.23 24.47 9.63
CA LEU A 311 17.31 24.97 11.01
C LEU A 311 16.15 24.45 11.87
N THR A 312 14.95 24.40 11.29
CA THR A 312 13.76 23.87 11.96
C THR A 312 13.91 22.38 12.21
N ALA A 313 14.45 21.63 11.25
CA ALA A 313 14.72 20.20 11.39
C ALA A 313 15.75 19.95 12.50
N VAL A 314 16.85 20.71 12.57
CA VAL A 314 17.84 20.62 13.64
C VAL A 314 17.20 20.89 15.00
N ALA A 315 16.48 22.00 15.15
CA ALA A 315 15.86 22.39 16.41
C ALA A 315 14.87 21.32 16.91
N LYS A 316 14.03 20.78 16.00
CA LYS A 316 13.07 19.73 16.31
C LYS A 316 13.74 18.43 16.78
N ASN A 317 14.87 18.06 16.18
CA ASN A 317 15.46 16.72 16.37
C ASN A 317 16.64 16.68 17.36
N LEU A 318 17.18 17.84 17.78
CA LEU A 318 18.38 17.93 18.63
C LEU A 318 18.31 17.06 19.89
N GLY A 319 17.17 17.08 20.59
CA GLY A 319 16.96 16.26 21.79
C GLY A 319 16.95 14.76 21.50
N SER A 320 16.31 14.35 20.40
CA SER A 320 16.28 12.95 19.95
C SER A 320 17.67 12.47 19.56
N TRP A 321 18.46 13.29 18.86
CA TRP A 321 19.85 12.95 18.54
C TRP A 321 20.68 12.77 19.81
N CYS A 322 20.58 13.68 20.77
CA CYS A 322 21.29 13.55 22.05
C CYS A 322 20.90 12.28 22.81
N TYR A 323 19.62 11.91 22.80
CA TYR A 323 19.14 10.68 23.42
C TYR A 323 19.72 9.42 22.77
N ASN A 324 19.73 9.36 21.44
CA ASN A 324 20.27 8.22 20.69
C ASN A 324 21.80 8.13 20.80
N LEU A 325 22.49 9.25 20.96
CA LEU A 325 23.96 9.33 21.06
C LEU A 325 24.47 9.32 22.52
N ARG A 326 23.60 9.25 23.53
CA ARG A 326 23.95 9.46 24.95
C ARG A 326 25.11 8.59 25.47
N ASP A 327 25.31 7.41 24.88
CA ASP A 327 26.32 6.44 25.29
C ASP A 327 27.67 6.65 24.58
N VAL A 328 27.74 7.54 23.58
CA VAL A 328 28.96 7.84 22.79
C VAL A 328 29.39 9.30 22.89
N LEU A 329 28.54 10.22 23.38
CA LEU A 329 28.88 11.63 23.52
C LEU A 329 29.91 11.88 24.63
N SER A 330 31.06 12.46 24.25
CA SER A 330 32.06 12.96 25.19
C SER A 330 31.53 14.18 25.97
N PRO A 331 32.17 14.58 27.09
CA PRO A 331 31.81 15.82 27.78
C PRO A 331 31.87 17.06 26.88
N ALA A 332 32.83 17.10 25.95
CA ALA A 332 32.95 18.19 24.99
C ALA A 332 31.79 18.20 23.98
N ASP A 333 31.35 17.03 23.51
CA ASP A 333 30.20 16.96 22.59
C ASP A 333 28.91 17.38 23.30
N ARG A 334 28.71 16.95 24.55
CA ARG A 334 27.55 17.36 25.37
C ARG A 334 27.51 18.87 25.57
N ALA A 335 28.64 19.48 25.89
CA ALA A 335 28.75 20.93 26.02
C ALA A 335 28.45 21.65 24.70
N TRP A 336 28.93 21.11 23.57
CA TRP A 336 28.65 21.66 22.25
C TRP A 336 27.15 21.57 21.89
N PHE A 337 26.50 20.42 22.09
CA PHE A 337 25.07 20.25 21.81
C PHE A 337 24.20 21.15 22.69
N LEU A 338 24.57 21.31 23.97
CA LEU A 338 23.91 22.26 24.87
C LEU A 338 24.05 23.70 24.39
N SER A 339 25.24 24.11 23.94
CA SER A 339 25.46 25.44 23.38
C SER A 339 24.67 25.66 22.07
N MET A 340 24.53 24.63 21.23
CA MET A 340 23.66 24.72 20.06
C MET A 340 22.20 24.91 20.48
N TYR A 341 21.72 24.17 21.48
CA TYR A 341 20.37 24.31 22.01
C TYR A 341 20.09 25.73 22.55
N THR A 342 21.01 26.31 23.33
CA THR A 342 20.85 27.67 23.89
C THR A 342 20.80 28.73 22.80
N ARG A 343 21.62 28.59 21.75
CA ARG A 343 21.59 29.46 20.57
C ARG A 343 20.24 29.38 19.85
N LEU A 344 19.73 28.17 19.60
CA LEU A 344 18.44 27.96 18.93
C LEU A 344 17.25 28.48 19.74
N ALA A 345 17.33 28.42 21.08
CA ALA A 345 16.31 28.92 21.98
C ALA A 345 16.34 30.45 22.16
N GLY A 346 17.31 31.16 21.56
CA GLY A 346 17.47 32.61 21.74
C GLY A 346 17.87 33.00 23.17
N VAL A 347 18.42 32.07 23.96
CA VAL A 347 18.83 32.31 25.35
C VAL A 347 20.21 33.01 25.41
N ASP A 348 20.92 33.09 24.28
CA ASP A 348 22.28 33.60 24.16
C ASP A 348 22.37 35.09 23.80
N ASP A 349 21.46 35.92 24.33
CA ASP A 349 21.39 37.37 24.05
C ASP A 349 21.80 38.25 25.26
N SER A 350 22.60 37.71 26.19
CA SER A 350 23.00 38.43 27.42
C SER A 350 24.49 38.69 27.59
N GLN A 351 25.35 38.43 26.61
CA GLN A 351 26.78 38.80 26.70
C GLN A 351 27.40 39.22 25.37
N GLN A 352 26.88 40.27 24.71
CA GLN A 352 27.69 41.08 23.78
C GLN A 352 27.02 42.42 23.38
N GLN A 353 27.02 43.40 24.30
CA GLN A 353 27.09 44.81 23.93
C GLN A 353 27.59 45.63 25.14
N PRO A 354 28.86 46.07 25.19
CA PRO A 354 29.22 47.16 26.08
C PRO A 354 28.54 48.43 25.56
N ALA A 355 27.70 49.02 26.40
CA ALA A 355 27.00 50.26 26.15
C ALA A 355 27.99 51.41 25.86
N ASN A 356 28.33 51.61 24.60
CA ASN A 356 28.95 52.84 24.11
C ASN A 356 27.86 53.73 23.50
N ARG A 357 26.96 54.25 24.35
CA ARG A 357 26.33 55.55 24.12
C ARG A 357 27.12 56.59 24.90
N ALA A 358 28.35 56.83 24.45
CA ALA A 358 29.10 58.01 24.86
C ALA A 358 28.58 59.22 24.06
N ARG A 359 27.86 60.08 24.78
CA ARG A 359 27.90 61.55 24.70
C ARG A 359 28.08 62.16 23.31
N GLN A 360 26.98 62.65 22.74
CA GLN A 360 26.96 64.01 22.18
C GLN A 360 25.63 64.67 22.55
N GLY A 361 25.70 65.60 23.48
CA GLY A 361 24.81 66.75 23.57
C GLY A 361 25.69 68.00 23.61
N PRO A 362 25.15 69.22 23.75
CA PRO A 362 23.75 69.63 23.72
C PRO A 362 23.26 70.05 22.32
#